data_AF-A0A3S1Q5L9-F1
#
_entry.id   AF-A0A3S1Q5L9-F1
#
_cell.length_a   1.000
_cell.length_b   1.000
_cell.length_c   1.000
_cell.angle_alpha   90.00
_cell.angle_beta   90.00
_cell.angle_gamma   90.00
#
_symmetry.space_group_name_H-M   'P 1'
#
loop_
_entity.id
_entity.type
_entity.pdbx_description
1 polymer ?
#
loop_
_entity_poly.entity_id
_entity_poly.type
_entity_poly.pdbx_seq_one_letter_code
_entity_poly.pdbx_strand_id
1 'polypeptide(L)'
;PALWWVGLSATNPRSNDYVPLFPWFGAVLAGIAAVELASVTGLLARLGTWIPGRWSNPLTFIGRHSLAFYLIHQPLLFGSVWLFSQVMPAAPQDKEAGFLPACQAQCEQQRDSKFCTSYCGCMLDTLKGEGSLDKLYANDQSSVWKSHLSDLAETCTAATEDQMQGGQQ
;
A
#
# COMPACT_ATOMS: atom_id res chain seq x y z
N PRO A 1 7.33 -4.68 -17.49
CA PRO A 1 7.10 -6.04 -16.96
C PRO A 1 8.36 -6.93 -16.93
N ALA A 2 9.11 -7.08 -18.03
CA ALA A 2 10.26 -8.01 -18.09
C ALA A 2 11.40 -7.69 -17.10
N LEU A 3 11.55 -6.43 -16.67
CA LEU A 3 12.58 -5.99 -15.73
C LEU A 3 12.15 -6.03 -14.25
N TRP A 4 10.90 -6.38 -13.95
CA TRP A 4 10.40 -6.40 -12.57
C TRP A 4 11.10 -7.44 -11.70
N TRP A 5 11.41 -8.63 -12.21
CA TRP A 5 12.08 -9.64 -11.37
C TRP A 5 13.50 -9.21 -10.95
N VAL A 6 14.18 -8.42 -11.78
CA VAL A 6 15.53 -7.92 -11.50
C VAL A 6 15.51 -6.71 -10.55
N GLY A 7 14.43 -5.93 -10.53
CA GLY A 7 14.34 -4.68 -9.75
C GLY A 7 14.85 -3.44 -10.47
N LEU A 8 15.07 -3.51 -11.78
CA LEU A 8 15.57 -2.42 -12.62
C LEU A 8 14.45 -1.66 -13.35
N SER A 9 13.20 -1.84 -12.93
CA SER A 9 12.06 -1.15 -13.52
C SER A 9 11.89 0.24 -12.92
N ALA A 10 11.58 1.25 -13.75
CA ALA A 10 11.24 2.59 -13.29
C ALA A 10 9.94 2.63 -12.46
N THR A 11 9.06 1.63 -12.66
CA THR A 11 7.82 1.47 -11.92
C THR A 11 7.73 0.07 -11.34
N ASN A 12 7.42 -0.02 -10.04
CA ASN A 12 7.26 -1.28 -9.34
C ASN A 12 5.77 -1.68 -9.32
N PRO A 13 5.46 -2.98 -9.38
CA PRO A 13 4.09 -3.45 -9.18
C PRO A 13 3.61 -3.07 -7.77
N ARG A 14 2.33 -2.66 -7.64
CA ARG A 14 1.70 -2.42 -6.34
C ARG A 14 1.39 -3.76 -5.69
N SER A 15 2.38 -4.32 -5.00
CA SER A 15 2.23 -5.54 -4.19
C SER A 15 3.08 -5.40 -2.93
N ASN A 16 2.52 -5.81 -1.80
CA ASN A 16 3.21 -5.77 -0.50
C ASN A 16 4.37 -6.80 -0.43
N ASP A 17 4.26 -7.88 -1.21
CA ASP A 17 5.20 -9.00 -1.19
C ASP A 17 6.20 -8.96 -2.36
N TYR A 18 6.34 -7.81 -3.03
CA TYR A 18 7.26 -7.67 -4.14
C TYR A 18 8.67 -7.32 -3.63
N VAL A 19 9.59 -8.30 -3.72
CA VAL A 19 11.01 -8.13 -3.39
C VAL A 19 11.85 -8.46 -4.63
N PRO A 20 12.45 -7.45 -5.30
CA PRO A 20 13.25 -7.69 -6.50
C PRO A 20 14.62 -8.30 -6.20
N LEU A 21 15.26 -8.91 -7.20
CA LEU A 21 16.60 -9.50 -7.05
C LEU A 21 17.66 -8.45 -6.67
N PHE A 22 17.68 -7.28 -7.32
CA PHE A 22 18.55 -6.18 -6.93
C PHE A 22 17.77 -5.16 -6.10
N PRO A 23 18.38 -4.61 -5.03
CA PRO A 23 19.76 -4.82 -4.57
C PRO A 23 19.94 -6.03 -3.62
N TRP A 24 18.89 -6.76 -3.30
CA TRP A 24 18.89 -7.79 -2.24
C TRP A 24 19.88 -8.93 -2.45
N PHE A 25 20.18 -9.29 -3.70
CA PHE A 25 21.24 -10.23 -4.03
C PHE A 25 22.62 -9.76 -3.56
N GLY A 26 22.86 -8.45 -3.54
CA GLY A 26 24.08 -7.86 -2.97
C GLY A 26 24.22 -8.15 -1.46
N ALA A 27 23.12 -8.16 -0.70
CA ALA A 27 23.15 -8.53 0.72
C ALA A 27 23.51 -10.01 0.91
N VAL A 28 23.04 -10.89 0.01
CA VAL A 28 23.42 -12.31 0.00
C VAL A 28 24.91 -12.47 -0.26
N LEU A 29 25.44 -11.80 -1.29
CA LEU A 29 26.88 -11.81 -1.60
C LEU A 29 27.73 -11.24 -0.46
N ALA A 30 27.27 -10.17 0.18
CA ALA A 30 27.94 -9.59 1.35
C ALA A 30 28.01 -10.59 2.51
N GLY A 31 26.95 -11.37 2.75
CA GLY A 31 26.94 -12.46 3.73
C GLY A 31 27.94 -13.57 3.40
N ILE A 32 28.00 -14.00 2.13
CA ILE A 32 28.97 -15.01 1.67
C ILE A 32 30.41 -14.51 1.86
N ALA A 33 30.70 -13.28 1.41
CA ALA A 33 32.00 -12.66 1.56
C ALA A 33 32.41 -12.50 3.03
N ALA A 34 31.46 -12.14 3.91
CA ALA A 34 31.70 -12.04 5.34
C ALA A 34 32.07 -13.40 5.97
N VAL A 35 31.41 -14.48 5.56
CA VAL A 35 31.72 -15.85 6.04
C VAL A 35 33.09 -16.30 5.54
N GLU A 36 33.41 -16.05 4.27
CA GLU A 36 34.71 -16.38 3.70
C GLU A 36 35.85 -15.58 4.38
N LEU A 37 35.64 -14.29 4.64
CA LEU A 37 36.61 -13.50 5.41
C LEU A 37 36.75 -14.00 6.86
N ALA A 38 35.64 -14.37 7.50
CA ALA A 38 35.64 -14.91 8.86
C ALA A 38 36.32 -16.29 8.96
N SER A 39 36.34 -17.06 7.87
CA SER A 39 37.03 -18.36 7.82
C SER A 39 38.54 -18.17 7.70
N VAL A 40 38.99 -17.29 6.79
CA VAL A 40 40.42 -16.97 6.58
C VAL A 40 41.04 -16.31 7.81
N THR A 41 40.30 -15.47 8.53
CA THR A 41 40.77 -14.80 9.75
C THR A 41 40.74 -15.67 11.00
N GLY A 42 40.24 -16.92 10.90
CA GLY A 42 40.08 -17.83 12.04
C GLY A 42 39.01 -17.40 13.04
N LEU A 43 38.21 -16.38 12.71
CA LEU A 43 37.13 -15.86 13.54
C LEU A 43 36.03 -16.90 13.74
N LEU A 44 35.67 -17.65 12.68
CA LEU A 44 34.69 -18.75 12.77
C LEU A 44 35.09 -19.83 13.79
N ALA A 45 36.37 -20.19 13.84
CA ALA A 45 36.88 -21.17 14.81
C ALA A 45 36.77 -20.64 16.24
N ARG A 46 37.06 -19.35 16.47
CA ARG A 46 36.88 -18.70 17.77
C ARG A 46 35.42 -18.66 18.21
N LEU A 47 34.49 -18.31 17.31
CA LEU A 47 33.05 -18.35 17.61
C LEU A 47 32.55 -19.77 17.85
N GLY A 48 33.08 -20.78 17.16
CA GLY A 48 32.69 -22.18 17.35
C GLY A 48 33.05 -22.73 18.74
N THR A 49 34.07 -22.18 19.39
CA THR A 49 34.42 -22.51 20.79
C THR A 49 33.60 -21.74 21.82
N TRP A 50 32.77 -20.79 21.38
CA TRP A 50 32.00 -19.93 22.26
C TRP A 50 30.72 -20.64 22.70
N ILE A 51 30.65 -21.01 23.98
CA ILE A 51 29.47 -21.62 24.57
C ILE A 51 28.54 -20.50 25.04
N PRO A 52 27.36 -20.33 24.42
CA PRO A 52 26.44 -19.30 24.86
C PRO A 52 25.93 -19.65 26.27
N GLY A 53 26.05 -18.69 27.21
CA GLY A 53 25.62 -18.87 28.59
C GLY A 53 24.11 -19.09 28.72
N ARG A 54 23.62 -19.43 29.93
CA ARG A 54 22.20 -19.75 30.22
C ARG A 54 21.17 -18.70 29.74
N TRP A 55 21.62 -17.47 29.47
CA TRP A 55 20.83 -16.39 28.88
C TRP A 55 20.42 -16.63 27.42
N SER A 56 21.06 -17.55 26.70
CA SER A 56 20.67 -17.92 25.33
C SER A 56 19.50 -18.90 25.27
N ASN A 57 19.18 -19.60 26.37
CA ASN A 57 18.07 -20.55 26.43
C ASN A 57 16.71 -19.99 25.95
N PRO A 58 16.25 -18.79 26.35
CA PRO A 58 15.02 -18.23 25.80
C PRO A 58 15.11 -18.00 24.29
N LEU A 59 16.28 -17.58 23.78
CA LEU A 59 16.50 -17.35 22.36
C LEU A 59 16.50 -18.66 21.57
N THR A 60 17.13 -19.72 22.10
CA THR A 60 17.10 -21.06 21.51
C THR A 60 15.70 -21.68 21.56
N PHE A 61 14.93 -21.41 22.61
CA PHE A 61 13.54 -21.87 22.73
C PHE A 61 12.63 -21.22 21.70
N ILE A 62 12.73 -19.90 21.52
CA ILE A 62 12.00 -19.15 20.48
C ILE A 62 12.44 -19.61 19.09
N GLY A 63 13.75 -19.83 18.88
CA GLY A 63 14.27 -20.36 17.62
C GLY A 63 13.75 -21.76 17.27
N ARG A 64 13.65 -22.67 18.26
CA ARG A 64 13.09 -24.03 18.08
C ARG A 64 11.60 -24.03 17.77
N HIS A 65 10.85 -23.05 18.28
CA HIS A 65 9.41 -22.89 18.04
C HIS A 65 9.12 -21.69 17.13
N SER A 66 10.06 -21.35 16.25
CA SER A 66 9.98 -20.16 15.40
C SER A 66 8.72 -20.15 14.54
N LEU A 67 8.28 -21.32 14.05
CA LEU A 67 7.03 -21.45 13.32
C LEU A 67 5.80 -21.09 14.16
N ALA A 68 5.71 -21.61 15.38
CA ALA A 68 4.59 -21.31 16.26
C ALA A 68 4.56 -19.82 16.62
N PHE A 69 5.72 -19.24 16.93
CA PHE A 69 5.84 -17.80 17.16
C PHE A 69 5.45 -16.99 15.91
N TYR A 70 5.86 -17.44 14.73
CA TYR A 70 5.50 -16.83 13.46
C TYR A 70 3.98 -16.89 13.20
N LEU A 71 3.29 -17.96 13.55
CA LEU A 71 1.84 -17.99 13.38
C LEU A 71 1.10 -17.18 14.44
N ILE A 72 1.60 -17.18 15.68
CA ILE A 72 0.92 -16.54 16.81
C ILE A 72 1.10 -15.01 16.82
N HIS A 73 2.23 -14.49 16.33
CA HIS A 73 2.44 -13.04 16.37
C HIS A 73 1.43 -12.28 15.49
N GLN A 74 0.99 -12.83 14.35
CA GLN A 74 0.02 -12.16 13.48
C GLN A 74 -1.32 -11.85 14.19
N PRO A 75 -2.08 -12.84 14.70
CA PRO A 75 -3.32 -12.57 15.42
C PRO A 75 -3.09 -11.77 16.71
N LEU A 76 -1.94 -11.93 17.37
CA LEU A 76 -1.62 -11.18 18.58
C LEU A 76 -1.40 -9.70 18.29
N LEU A 77 -0.63 -9.35 17.25
CA LEU A 77 -0.42 -7.96 16.84
C LEU A 77 -1.71 -7.34 16.35
N PHE A 78 -2.46 -8.01 15.48
CA PHE A 78 -3.76 -7.50 15.02
C PHE A 78 -4.75 -7.32 16.17
N GLY A 79 -4.85 -8.29 17.08
CA GLY A 79 -5.69 -8.20 18.27
C GLY A 79 -5.28 -7.06 19.19
N SER A 80 -3.97 -6.84 19.38
CA SER A 80 -3.44 -5.75 20.21
C SER A 80 -3.76 -4.38 19.62
N VAL A 81 -3.55 -4.20 18.31
CA VAL A 81 -3.89 -2.96 17.59
C VAL A 81 -5.41 -2.74 17.61
N TRP A 82 -6.21 -3.80 17.46
CA TRP A 82 -7.67 -3.72 17.52
C TRP A 82 -8.15 -3.30 18.93
N LEU A 83 -7.60 -3.89 19.99
CA LEU A 83 -7.91 -3.48 21.37
C LEU A 83 -7.52 -2.02 21.61
N PHE A 84 -6.34 -1.63 21.15
CA PHE A 84 -5.86 -0.25 21.25
C PHE A 84 -6.77 0.72 20.51
N SER A 85 -7.27 0.36 19.33
CA SER A 85 -8.17 1.22 18.53
C SER A 85 -9.55 1.42 19.18
N GLN A 86 -9.97 0.53 20.08
CA GLN A 86 -11.19 0.77 20.88
C GLN A 86 -11.02 1.93 21.87
N VAL A 87 -9.80 2.16 22.34
CA VAL A 87 -9.49 3.22 23.34
C VAL A 87 -9.05 4.51 22.65
N MET A 88 -8.28 4.40 21.58
CA MET A 88 -7.84 5.52 20.74
C MET A 88 -8.22 5.25 19.29
N PRO A 89 -9.46 5.59 18.89
CA PRO A 89 -9.89 5.41 17.51
C PRO A 89 -9.02 6.25 16.59
N ALA A 90 -8.65 5.67 15.44
CA ALA A 90 -7.99 6.42 14.39
C ALA A 90 -8.86 7.60 13.97
N ALA A 91 -8.25 8.74 13.67
CA ALA A 91 -8.96 9.88 13.15
C ALA A 91 -9.79 9.44 11.92
N PRO A 92 -11.07 9.81 11.84
CA PRO A 92 -11.89 9.45 10.69
C PRO A 92 -11.19 9.93 9.43
N GLN A 93 -11.00 9.02 8.47
CA GLN A 93 -10.43 9.38 7.19
C GLN A 93 -11.38 10.38 6.53
N ASP A 94 -10.88 11.56 6.21
CA ASP A 94 -11.62 12.54 5.42
C ASP A 94 -11.72 12.01 3.98
N LYS A 95 -12.81 11.29 3.72
CA LYS A 95 -13.14 10.71 2.42
C LYS A 95 -13.23 11.78 1.34
N GLU A 96 -13.56 13.02 1.71
CA GLU A 96 -13.70 14.13 0.77
C GLU A 96 -12.33 14.64 0.34
N ALA A 97 -11.44 14.86 1.30
CA ALA A 97 -10.04 15.25 1.04
C ALA A 97 -9.29 14.19 0.22
N GLY A 98 -9.62 12.91 0.42
CA GLY A 98 -9.04 11.80 -0.35
C GLY A 98 -9.59 11.66 -1.77
N PHE A 99 -10.83 12.07 -2.04
CA PHE A 99 -11.50 11.83 -3.32
C PHE A 99 -10.93 12.66 -4.46
N LEU A 100 -10.79 13.99 -4.28
CA LEU A 100 -10.32 14.91 -5.33
C LEU A 100 -8.99 14.49 -5.96
N PRO A 101 -7.89 14.27 -5.19
CA PRO A 101 -6.61 13.90 -5.79
C PRO A 101 -6.66 12.54 -6.48
N ALA A 102 -7.45 11.59 -5.96
CA ALA A 102 -7.61 10.27 -6.58
C ALA A 102 -8.39 10.33 -7.91
N CYS A 103 -9.47 11.12 -7.95
CA CYS A 103 -10.26 11.36 -9.15
C CYS A 103 -9.42 12.06 -10.24
N GLN A 104 -8.71 13.13 -9.88
CA GLN A 104 -7.88 13.90 -10.81
C GLN A 104 -6.76 13.05 -11.42
N ALA A 105 -6.05 12.27 -10.59
CA ALA A 105 -4.97 11.39 -11.06
C ALA A 105 -5.44 10.34 -12.09
N GLN A 106 -6.71 9.94 -12.04
CA GLN A 106 -7.30 9.04 -13.02
C GLN A 106 -7.83 9.78 -14.26
N CYS A 107 -8.45 10.94 -14.07
CA CYS A 107 -8.99 11.75 -15.17
C CYS A 107 -7.89 12.32 -16.08
N GLU A 108 -6.78 12.80 -15.51
CA GLU A 108 -5.66 13.42 -16.24
C GLU A 108 -4.91 12.44 -17.15
N GLN A 109 -5.15 11.13 -17.00
CA GLN A 109 -4.65 10.14 -17.96
C GLN A 109 -5.33 10.24 -19.33
N GLN A 110 -6.51 10.90 -19.41
CA GLN A 110 -7.32 10.98 -20.63
C GLN A 110 -7.70 12.41 -21.04
N ARG A 111 -7.68 13.36 -20.11
CA ARG A 111 -8.14 14.76 -20.30
C ARG A 111 -7.17 15.75 -19.67
N ASP A 112 -7.36 17.04 -19.93
CA ASP A 112 -6.53 18.10 -19.36
C ASP A 112 -6.87 18.39 -17.88
N SER A 113 -5.91 18.99 -17.18
CA SER A 113 -6.03 19.27 -15.74
C SER A 113 -7.18 20.23 -15.38
N LYS A 114 -7.51 21.18 -16.27
CA LYS A 114 -8.59 22.15 -16.03
C LYS A 114 -9.95 21.48 -16.11
N PHE A 115 -10.16 20.63 -17.12
CA PHE A 115 -11.33 19.77 -17.23
C PHE A 115 -11.46 18.87 -16.00
N CYS A 116 -10.39 18.17 -15.62
CA CYS A 116 -10.42 17.23 -14.50
C CYS A 116 -10.70 17.89 -13.15
N THR A 117 -10.24 19.12 -12.95
CA THR A 117 -10.55 19.87 -11.72
C THR A 117 -12.04 20.18 -11.59
N SER A 118 -12.69 20.62 -12.66
CA SER A 118 -14.13 20.91 -12.66
C SER A 118 -14.97 19.62 -12.60
N TYR A 119 -14.62 18.61 -13.40
CA TYR A 119 -15.30 17.31 -13.41
C TYR A 119 -15.27 16.63 -12.04
N CYS A 120 -14.09 16.55 -11.40
CA CYS A 120 -13.97 15.92 -10.09
C CYS A 120 -14.67 16.73 -8.98
N GLY A 121 -14.76 18.05 -9.13
CA GLY A 121 -15.60 18.91 -8.27
C GLY A 121 -17.09 18.55 -8.40
N CYS A 122 -17.61 18.52 -9.62
CA CYS A 122 -19.00 18.13 -9.90
C CYS A 122 -19.34 16.75 -9.34
N MET A 123 -18.47 15.76 -9.57
CA MET A 123 -18.67 14.40 -9.07
C MET A 123 -18.69 14.37 -7.55
N LEU A 124 -17.77 15.07 -6.89
CA LEU A 124 -17.73 15.11 -5.43
C LEU A 124 -18.98 15.77 -4.86
N ASP A 125 -19.40 16.92 -5.41
CA ASP A 125 -20.57 17.65 -4.93
C ASP A 125 -21.85 16.84 -5.09
N THR A 126 -22.01 16.11 -6.20
CA THR A 126 -23.18 15.28 -6.44
C THR A 126 -23.20 14.05 -5.52
N LEU A 127 -22.06 13.37 -5.36
CA LEU A 127 -21.93 12.22 -4.45
C LEU A 127 -22.15 12.61 -2.98
N LYS A 128 -21.73 13.82 -2.59
CA LYS A 128 -22.03 14.38 -1.27
C LYS A 128 -23.50 14.73 -1.12
N GLY A 129 -24.08 15.42 -2.11
CA GLY A 129 -25.48 15.85 -2.10
C GLY A 129 -26.46 14.69 -1.95
N GLU A 130 -26.14 13.53 -2.54
CA GLU A 130 -26.93 12.31 -2.42
C GLU A 130 -26.59 11.44 -1.19
N GLY A 131 -25.55 11.80 -0.42
CA GLY A 131 -25.04 10.95 0.67
C GLY A 131 -24.51 9.59 0.18
N SER A 132 -24.09 9.52 -1.09
CA SER A 132 -23.71 8.27 -1.76
C SER A 132 -22.19 8.05 -1.80
N LEU A 133 -21.41 9.03 -1.33
CA LEU A 133 -19.96 8.93 -1.15
C LEU A 133 -19.56 7.70 -0.29
N ASP A 134 -20.33 7.40 0.77
CA ASP A 134 -20.07 6.22 1.60
C ASP A 134 -20.24 4.91 0.83
N LYS A 135 -21.23 4.83 -0.08
CA LYS A 135 -21.45 3.65 -0.94
C LYS A 135 -20.30 3.45 -1.92
N LEU A 136 -19.73 4.55 -2.42
CA LEU A 136 -18.53 4.50 -3.26
C LEU A 136 -17.34 3.90 -2.50
N TYR A 137 -17.06 4.40 -1.29
CA TYR A 137 -15.94 3.91 -0.47
C TYR A 137 -16.18 2.51 0.12
N ALA A 138 -17.43 2.12 0.33
CA ALA A 138 -17.81 0.75 0.68
C ALA A 138 -17.62 -0.24 -0.48
N ASN A 139 -17.27 0.25 -1.68
CA ASN A 139 -17.11 -0.54 -2.90
C ASN A 139 -18.38 -1.35 -3.24
N ASP A 140 -19.54 -0.70 -3.23
CA ASP A 140 -20.79 -1.32 -3.66
C ASP A 140 -20.67 -1.80 -5.13
N GLN A 141 -20.97 -3.08 -5.36
CA GLN A 141 -20.81 -3.73 -6.67
C GLN A 141 -22.15 -4.00 -7.37
N SER A 142 -23.26 -3.50 -6.84
CA SER A 142 -24.59 -3.68 -7.41
C SER A 142 -24.68 -3.05 -8.81
N SER A 143 -25.42 -3.72 -9.71
CA SER A 143 -25.60 -3.24 -11.08
C SER A 143 -26.27 -1.88 -11.14
N VAL A 144 -27.23 -1.64 -10.25
CA VAL A 144 -27.96 -0.36 -10.11
C VAL A 144 -27.01 0.77 -9.72
N TRP A 145 -26.09 0.53 -8.78
CA TRP A 145 -25.11 1.52 -8.37
C TRP A 145 -24.10 1.83 -9.49
N LYS A 146 -23.64 0.80 -10.22
CA LYS A 146 -22.75 0.99 -11.37
C LYS A 146 -23.40 1.81 -12.47
N SER A 147 -24.67 1.55 -12.79
CA SER A 147 -25.40 2.37 -13.77
C SER A 147 -25.58 3.80 -13.28
N HIS A 148 -25.87 4.00 -12.00
CA HIS A 148 -26.00 5.33 -11.40
C HIS A 148 -24.68 6.11 -11.46
N LEU A 149 -23.55 5.48 -11.13
CA LEU A 149 -22.24 6.11 -11.26
C LEU A 149 -21.90 6.48 -12.71
N SER A 150 -22.32 5.67 -13.69
CA SER A 150 -22.14 5.99 -15.10
C SER A 150 -22.97 7.22 -15.51
N ASP A 151 -24.22 7.30 -15.06
CA ASP A 151 -25.13 8.41 -15.33
C ASP A 151 -24.63 9.73 -14.72
N LEU A 152 -24.11 9.66 -13.49
CA LEU A 152 -23.43 10.79 -12.83
C LEU A 152 -22.19 11.24 -13.61
N ALA A 153 -21.38 10.29 -14.10
CA ALA A 153 -20.19 10.59 -14.89
C ALA A 153 -20.54 11.29 -16.22
N GLU A 154 -21.60 10.84 -16.90
CA GLU A 154 -22.10 11.48 -18.13
C GLU A 154 -22.61 12.90 -17.85
N THR A 155 -23.41 13.06 -16.79
CA THR A 155 -23.96 14.36 -16.38
C THR A 155 -22.85 15.36 -16.03
N CYS A 156 -21.88 14.96 -15.23
CA CYS A 156 -20.76 15.82 -14.86
C CYS A 156 -19.81 16.10 -16.03
N THR A 157 -19.68 15.18 -16.98
CA THR A 157 -18.95 15.43 -18.22
C THR A 157 -19.62 16.54 -19.03
N ALA A 158 -20.93 16.42 -19.28
CA ALA A 158 -21.70 17.42 -20.02
C ALA A 158 -21.68 18.79 -19.32
N ALA A 159 -21.85 18.84 -18.00
CA ALA A 159 -21.79 20.08 -17.24
C ALA A 159 -20.41 20.75 -17.31
N THR A 160 -19.34 19.95 -17.27
CA THR A 160 -17.97 20.47 -17.37
C THR A 160 -17.68 21.00 -18.77
N GLU A 161 -18.11 20.31 -19.81
CA GLU A 161 -17.97 20.75 -21.21
C GLU A 161 -18.71 22.07 -21.46
N ASP A 162 -19.93 22.22 -20.94
CA ASP A 162 -20.72 23.46 -21.03
C ASP A 162 -20.02 24.64 -20.34
N GLN A 163 -19.52 24.44 -19.12
CA GLN A 163 -18.74 25.46 -18.40
C GLN A 163 -17.44 25.86 -19.13
N MET A 164 -16.79 24.88 -19.75
CA MET A 164 -15.56 25.11 -20.51
C MET A 164 -15.81 25.88 -21.81
N GLN A 165 -16.96 25.68 -22.46
CA GLN A 165 -17.38 26.40 -23.67
C GLN A 165 -17.88 27.82 -23.34
N GLY A 166 -18.63 27.99 -22.25
CA GLY A 166 -19.13 29.30 -21.79
C GLY A 166 -18.04 30.25 -21.28
N GLY A 167 -16.90 29.73 -20.83
CA GLY A 167 -15.75 30.53 -20.39
C GLY A 167 -14.81 31.02 -21.50
N GLN A 168 -15.16 30.79 -22.78
CA GLN A 168 -14.40 31.26 -23.95
C GLN A 168 -15.05 32.45 -24.68
N GLN A 169 -16.06 33.09 -24.09
CA GLN A 169 -16.68 34.32 -24.61
C GLN A 169 -16.27 35.56 -23.80
#